data_AF-A0A2N8MTP2-F1
#
_entry.id   AF-A0A2N8MTP2-F1
#
_cell.length_a   1.000
_cell.length_b   1.000
_cell.length_c   1.000
_cell.angle_alpha   90.00
_cell.angle_beta   90.00
_cell.angle_gamma   90.00
#
_symmetry.space_group_name_H-M   'P 1'
#
loop_
_entity.id
_entity.type
_entity.pdbx_description
1 polymer ?
#
loop_
_entity_poly.entity_id
_entity_poly.type
_entity_poly.pdbx_seq_one_letter_code
_entity_poly.pdbx_strand_id
1 'polypeptide(L)'
;MAPPRDEVVAKWIEELTAFTELYRAAEIEGSAEAVSHAGWHAGARLGPDTASGRLLAYNESGVEAECVFREGERTLFNIMSTGYGNDTTERGFAVWSSRPGVLGAIDAGVTRLEVADTDGMVVPADIVAHTFAVDVDLGPAPQNMDEVFAPWEPPELTVRVYGEGDTLRYEGPLLIS
;
A
#
# COMPACT_ATOMS: atom_id res chain seq x y z
N MET A 1 -10.53 31.89 2.05
CA MET A 1 -9.24 31.78 1.35
C MET A 1 -8.73 30.38 1.63
N ALA A 2 -8.57 29.55 0.61
CA ALA A 2 -8.05 28.19 0.80
C ALA A 2 -6.56 28.28 1.18
N PRO A 3 -6.07 27.41 2.08
CA PRO A 3 -4.66 27.39 2.45
C PRO A 3 -3.78 27.09 1.22
N PRO A 4 -2.56 27.66 1.15
CA PRO A 4 -1.54 27.26 0.19
C PRO A 4 -1.28 25.74 0.25
N ARG A 5 -0.94 25.14 -0.90
CA ARG A 5 -0.66 23.70 -1.01
C ARG A 5 0.39 23.22 -0.01
N ASP A 6 1.40 24.04 0.27
CA ASP A 6 2.49 23.70 1.19
C ASP A 6 2.03 23.65 2.66
N GLU A 7 1.10 24.52 3.06
CA GLU A 7 0.53 24.49 4.41
C GLU A 7 -0.34 23.25 4.62
N VAL A 8 -1.05 22.81 3.57
CA VAL A 8 -1.84 21.57 3.59
C VAL A 8 -0.96 20.35 3.71
N VAL A 9 0.12 20.27 2.93
CA VAL A 9 1.08 19.16 2.98
C VAL A 9 1.79 19.10 4.33
N ALA A 10 2.21 20.25 4.88
CA ALA A 10 2.82 20.30 6.20
C ALA A 10 1.88 19.77 7.29
N LYS A 11 0.60 20.13 7.22
CA LYS A 11 -0.42 19.61 8.12
C LYS A 11 -0.60 18.10 7.98
N TRP A 12 -0.67 17.56 6.76
CA TRP A 12 -0.75 16.11 6.56
C TRP A 12 0.46 15.37 7.11
N ILE A 13 1.66 15.93 6.97
CA ILE A 13 2.88 15.34 7.54
C ILE A 13 2.80 15.29 9.07
N GLU A 14 2.32 16.35 9.72
CA GLU A 14 2.14 16.37 11.18
C GLU A 14 1.12 15.31 11.63
N GLU A 15 -0.03 15.25 10.97
CA GLU A 15 -1.07 14.25 11.25
C GLU A 15 -0.60 12.81 11.02
N LEU A 16 0.12 12.56 9.91
CA LEU A 16 0.70 11.25 9.60
C LEU A 16 1.81 10.84 10.57
N THR A 17 2.59 11.81 11.06
CA THR A 17 3.60 11.56 12.10
C THR A 17 2.93 11.05 13.36
N ALA A 18 1.92 11.78 13.86
CA ALA A 18 1.18 11.37 15.06
C ALA A 18 0.44 10.03 14.85
N PHE A 19 -0.18 9.84 13.70
CA PHE A 19 -0.84 8.58 13.32
C PHE A 19 0.14 7.39 13.35
N THR A 20 1.30 7.51 12.71
CA THR A 20 2.27 6.40 12.62
C THR A 20 2.95 6.09 13.95
N GLU A 21 3.15 7.08 14.82
CA GLU A 21 3.60 6.85 16.20
C GLU A 21 2.58 6.04 17.01
N LEU A 22 1.29 6.38 16.92
CA LEU A 22 0.20 5.62 17.54
C LEU A 22 0.11 4.20 16.98
N TYR A 23 0.20 4.06 15.66
CA TYR A 23 0.16 2.76 14.98
C TYR A 23 1.28 1.83 15.46
N ARG A 24 2.52 2.34 15.51
CA ARG A 24 3.69 1.60 15.98
C ARG A 24 3.55 1.15 17.43
N ALA A 25 3.02 2.02 18.30
CA ALA A 25 2.77 1.67 19.69
C ALA A 25 1.71 0.56 19.82
N ALA A 26 0.63 0.66 19.05
CA ALA A 26 -0.47 -0.31 19.07
C ALA A 26 -0.10 -1.67 18.44
N GLU A 27 0.87 -1.72 17.51
CA GLU A 27 1.34 -2.99 16.93
C GLU A 27 1.95 -3.90 17.98
N ILE A 28 2.73 -3.34 18.92
CA ILE A 28 3.31 -4.08 20.05
C ILE A 28 2.21 -4.74 20.90
N GLU A 29 1.04 -4.11 20.96
CA GLU A 29 -0.13 -4.57 21.71
C GLU A 29 -1.09 -5.43 20.87
N GLY A 30 -0.81 -5.62 19.58
CA GLY A 30 -1.65 -6.38 18.65
C GLY A 30 -2.97 -5.70 18.27
N SER A 31 -3.05 -4.37 18.33
CA SER A 31 -4.27 -3.58 18.08
C SER A 31 -4.14 -2.52 16.98
N ALA A 32 -3.08 -2.61 16.17
CA ALA A 32 -2.71 -1.59 15.18
C ALA A 32 -3.79 -1.28 14.13
N GLU A 33 -4.60 -2.28 13.73
CA GLU A 33 -5.69 -2.12 12.74
C GLU A 33 -6.79 -1.15 13.20
N ALA A 34 -6.98 -0.99 14.52
CA ALA A 34 -7.99 -0.10 15.08
C ALA A 34 -7.50 1.35 15.24
N VAL A 35 -6.23 1.63 14.96
CA VAL A 35 -5.65 2.96 15.13
C VAL A 35 -6.19 3.89 14.07
N SER A 36 -6.69 5.03 14.54
CA SER A 36 -7.04 6.17 13.69
C SER A 36 -6.64 7.48 14.35
N HIS A 37 -6.30 8.48 13.54
CA HIS A 37 -5.94 9.81 14.02
C HIS A 37 -6.19 10.87 12.94
N ALA A 38 -6.90 11.95 13.29
CA ALA A 38 -7.21 13.04 12.34
C ALA A 38 -7.83 12.56 11.00
N GLY A 39 -8.68 11.52 11.07
CA GLY A 39 -9.30 10.90 9.91
C GLY A 39 -8.40 9.95 9.12
N TRP A 40 -7.13 9.79 9.50
CA TRP A 40 -6.24 8.75 8.98
C TRP A 40 -6.54 7.40 9.63
N HIS A 41 -6.51 6.35 8.82
CA HIS A 41 -6.75 4.97 9.19
C HIS A 41 -5.65 4.07 8.60
N ALA A 42 -5.39 2.95 9.26
CA ALA A 42 -4.46 1.94 8.77
C ALA A 42 -5.06 1.15 7.61
N GLY A 43 -4.28 0.99 6.55
CA GLY A 43 -4.54 0.07 5.45
C GLY A 43 -3.60 -1.13 5.50
N ALA A 44 -3.45 -1.78 4.34
CA ALA A 44 -2.65 -2.98 4.18
C ALA A 44 -1.16 -2.67 4.37
N ARG A 45 -0.43 -3.69 4.80
CA ARG A 45 0.97 -3.56 5.20
C ARG A 45 1.86 -4.58 4.51
N LEU A 46 3.04 -4.14 4.12
CA LEU A 46 4.13 -4.98 3.62
C LEU A 46 5.25 -5.05 4.65
N GLY A 47 5.74 -6.26 4.91
CA GLY A 47 6.78 -6.55 5.89
C GLY A 47 6.23 -7.07 7.23
N PRO A 48 7.06 -7.76 8.01
CA PRO A 48 6.62 -8.51 9.20
C PRO A 48 6.33 -7.63 10.41
N ASP A 49 6.97 -6.46 10.54
CA ASP A 49 6.85 -5.55 11.67
C ASP A 49 6.96 -4.06 11.25
N THR A 50 6.69 -3.14 12.16
CA THR A 50 6.91 -1.69 11.94
C THR A 50 8.35 -1.23 12.17
N ALA A 51 9.27 -2.12 12.57
CA ALA A 51 10.68 -1.79 12.64
C ALA A 51 11.24 -1.62 11.22
N SER A 52 10.80 -2.45 10.27
CA SER A 52 11.09 -2.28 8.84
C SER A 52 9.94 -2.79 7.97
N GLY A 53 9.28 -1.87 7.26
CA GLY A 53 8.09 -2.20 6.47
C GLY A 53 7.47 -1.00 5.80
N ARG A 54 6.29 -1.22 5.21
CA ARG A 54 5.50 -0.19 4.54
C ARG A 54 4.04 -0.35 4.91
N LEU A 55 3.39 0.75 5.24
CA LEU A 55 1.97 0.80 5.56
C LEU A 55 1.28 1.74 4.58
N LEU A 56 0.19 1.27 3.96
CA LEU A 56 -0.75 2.18 3.32
C LEU A 56 -1.63 2.80 4.39
N ALA A 57 -1.83 4.10 4.31
CA ALA A 57 -2.76 4.84 5.14
C ALA A 57 -3.76 5.57 4.23
N TYR A 58 -4.99 5.66 4.68
CA TYR A 58 -6.04 6.40 3.97
C TYR A 58 -6.72 7.39 4.91
N ASN A 59 -7.11 8.53 4.37
CA ASN A 59 -7.82 9.58 5.10
C ASN A 59 -9.27 9.66 4.60
N GLU A 60 -10.20 9.95 5.51
CA GLU A 60 -11.63 10.16 5.18
C GLU A 60 -11.87 11.28 4.16
N SER A 61 -10.93 12.22 4.05
CA SER A 61 -10.96 13.28 3.02
C SER A 61 -10.60 12.80 1.61
N GLY A 62 -10.18 11.54 1.44
CA GLY A 62 -9.73 10.95 0.17
C GLY A 62 -8.22 11.13 -0.10
N VAL A 63 -7.46 11.66 0.86
CA VAL A 63 -5.99 11.71 0.79
C VAL A 63 -5.43 10.39 1.26
N GLU A 64 -4.37 9.90 0.63
CA GLU A 64 -3.76 8.62 0.98
C GLU A 64 -2.24 8.78 1.09
N ALA A 65 -1.59 7.87 1.82
CA ALA A 65 -0.16 7.92 2.04
C ALA A 65 0.46 6.53 2.16
N GLU A 66 1.60 6.34 1.51
CA GLU A 66 2.50 5.24 1.83
C GLU A 66 3.46 5.72 2.93
N CYS A 67 3.45 5.03 4.07
CA CYS A 67 4.31 5.26 5.21
C CYS A 67 5.45 4.23 5.16
N VAL A 68 6.69 4.70 4.98
CA VAL A 68 7.87 3.83 4.91
C VAL A 68 8.57 3.83 6.26
N PHE A 69 8.62 2.65 6.88
CA PHE A 69 9.28 2.40 8.15
C PHE A 69 10.67 1.84 7.91
N ARG A 70 11.67 2.48 8.52
CA ARG A 70 13.06 2.03 8.54
C ARG A 70 13.60 2.11 9.95
N GLU A 71 14.33 1.09 10.35
CA GLU A 71 14.87 1.00 11.70
C GLU A 71 15.83 2.17 11.96
N GLY A 72 15.64 2.87 13.09
CA GLY A 72 16.48 4.01 13.47
C GLY A 72 16.26 5.30 12.66
N GLU A 73 15.36 5.30 11.68
CA GLU A 73 15.04 6.48 10.86
C GLU A 73 13.64 7.04 11.19
N ARG A 74 13.41 8.29 10.80
CA ARG A 74 12.07 8.88 10.80
C ARG A 74 11.24 8.24 9.69
N THR A 75 9.94 8.07 9.94
CA THR A 75 9.00 7.61 8.92
C THR A 75 9.02 8.56 7.71
N LEU A 76 9.14 8.00 6.52
CA LEU A 76 9.00 8.75 5.27
C LEU A 76 7.56 8.62 4.77
N PHE A 77 7.01 9.71 4.25
CA PHE A 77 5.66 9.76 3.72
C PHE A 77 5.68 10.07 2.24
N ASN A 78 5.06 9.19 1.44
CA ASN A 78 4.70 9.49 0.07
C ASN A 78 3.20 9.80 0.04
N ILE A 79 2.84 11.10 0.00
CA ILE A 79 1.46 11.57 0.16
C ILE A 79 0.81 11.81 -1.20
N MET A 80 -0.38 11.24 -1.37
CA MET A 80 -1.19 11.35 -2.58
C MET A 80 -2.43 12.17 -2.29
N SER A 81 -2.42 13.43 -2.73
CA SER A 81 -3.49 14.40 -2.48
C SER A 81 -4.83 14.07 -3.14
N THR A 82 -4.86 13.10 -4.05
CA THR A 82 -6.06 12.66 -4.79
C THR A 82 -6.31 11.16 -4.63
N GLY A 83 -5.76 10.56 -3.57
CA GLY A 83 -5.72 9.12 -3.35
C GLY A 83 -4.74 8.39 -4.29
N TYR A 84 -4.69 7.06 -4.20
CA TYR A 84 -3.85 6.13 -4.97
C TYR A 84 -4.10 6.21 -6.49
N GLY A 85 -5.00 7.09 -6.95
CA GLY A 85 -4.91 7.74 -8.25
C GLY A 85 -5.03 6.84 -9.47
N ASN A 86 -5.36 5.56 -9.29
CA ASN A 86 -5.35 4.60 -10.36
C ASN A 86 -6.75 4.05 -10.62
N ASP A 87 -7.06 3.98 -11.90
CA ASP A 87 -8.27 3.38 -12.42
C ASP A 87 -8.28 1.88 -12.13
N THR A 88 -9.07 1.48 -11.13
CA THR A 88 -9.29 0.07 -10.78
C THR A 88 -10.38 -0.55 -11.66
N THR A 89 -11.04 0.19 -12.56
CA THR A 89 -12.26 -0.27 -13.23
C THR A 89 -12.04 -1.46 -14.17
N GLU A 90 -10.86 -1.57 -14.78
CA GLU A 90 -10.57 -2.66 -15.73
C GLU A 90 -10.16 -3.96 -15.02
N ARG A 91 -9.29 -3.86 -14.01
CA ARG A 91 -8.65 -5.03 -13.38
C ARG A 91 -9.17 -5.36 -11.98
N GLY A 92 -9.95 -4.46 -11.37
CA GLY A 92 -10.37 -4.54 -9.98
C GLY A 92 -9.28 -4.18 -8.96
N PHE A 93 -8.10 -3.76 -9.42
CA PHE A 93 -7.01 -3.34 -8.54
C PHE A 93 -6.06 -2.39 -9.27
N ALA A 94 -5.22 -1.71 -8.50
CA ALA A 94 -4.12 -0.92 -9.01
C ALA A 94 -2.91 -0.98 -8.10
N VAL A 95 -1.73 -1.15 -8.69
CA VAL A 95 -0.45 -1.14 -7.97
C VAL A 95 0.04 0.30 -7.82
N TRP A 96 0.41 0.65 -6.60
CA TRP A 96 1.02 1.94 -6.26
C TRP A 96 2.53 1.81 -6.10
N SER A 97 2.95 0.86 -5.26
CA SER A 97 4.36 0.66 -4.91
C SER A 97 4.74 -0.77 -5.25
N SER A 98 5.89 -0.89 -5.91
CA SER A 98 6.49 -2.17 -6.25
C SER A 98 7.94 -2.18 -5.73
N ARG A 99 8.34 -3.33 -5.20
CA ARG A 99 9.62 -3.63 -4.53
C ARG A 99 9.68 -3.11 -3.07
N PRO A 100 9.91 -3.98 -2.07
CA PRO A 100 10.28 -5.39 -2.22
C PRO A 100 9.10 -6.31 -2.55
N GLY A 101 7.86 -5.87 -2.31
CA GLY A 101 6.62 -6.54 -2.68
C GLY A 101 5.65 -5.54 -3.34
N VAL A 102 4.36 -5.85 -3.34
CA VAL A 102 3.33 -5.01 -3.98
C VAL A 102 2.41 -4.39 -2.95
N LEU A 103 2.12 -3.11 -3.13
CA LEU A 103 1.11 -2.37 -2.39
C LEU A 103 0.21 -1.64 -3.38
N GLY A 104 -1.08 -1.54 -3.06
CA GLY A 104 -2.01 -0.83 -3.91
C GLY A 104 -3.42 -0.72 -3.35
N ALA A 105 -4.35 -0.39 -4.25
CA ALA A 105 -5.77 -0.26 -3.97
C ALA A 105 -6.59 -1.29 -4.75
N ILE A 106 -7.75 -1.65 -4.23
CA ILE A 106 -8.73 -2.53 -4.85
C ILE A 106 -10.04 -1.79 -5.12
N ASP A 107 -10.77 -2.24 -6.15
CA ASP A 107 -12.12 -1.76 -6.43
C ASP A 107 -13.13 -2.22 -5.36
N ALA A 108 -14.24 -1.48 -5.26
CA ALA A 108 -15.36 -1.90 -4.44
C ALA A 108 -15.88 -3.29 -4.87
N GLY A 109 -16.11 -4.14 -3.88
CA GLY A 109 -16.61 -5.51 -4.10
C GLY A 109 -15.54 -6.53 -4.49
N VAL A 110 -14.26 -6.15 -4.52
CA VAL A 110 -13.15 -7.11 -4.45
C VAL A 110 -13.07 -7.65 -3.03
N THR A 111 -13.06 -8.97 -2.90
CA THR A 111 -13.06 -9.67 -1.61
C THR A 111 -11.80 -10.49 -1.39
N ARG A 112 -11.09 -10.85 -2.46
CA ARG A 112 -9.85 -11.62 -2.41
C ARG A 112 -8.96 -11.29 -3.61
N LEU A 113 -7.66 -11.17 -3.35
CA LEU A 113 -6.62 -10.98 -4.35
C LEU A 113 -5.49 -11.95 -4.02
N GLU A 114 -4.97 -12.63 -5.04
CA GLU A 114 -3.86 -13.56 -4.89
C GLU A 114 -2.89 -13.38 -6.04
N VAL A 115 -1.60 -13.57 -5.77
CA VAL A 115 -0.54 -13.51 -6.78
C VAL A 115 0.09 -14.88 -6.90
N ALA A 116 0.20 -15.35 -8.14
CA ALA A 116 0.85 -16.59 -8.50
C ALA A 116 2.14 -16.30 -9.27
N ASP A 117 3.22 -16.98 -8.90
CA ASP A 117 4.44 -17.04 -9.71
C ASP A 117 4.33 -18.07 -10.85
N THR A 118 5.39 -18.16 -11.66
CA THR A 118 5.46 -19.12 -12.77
C THR A 118 5.51 -20.58 -12.33
N ASP A 119 5.91 -20.84 -11.08
CA ASP A 119 5.98 -22.17 -10.48
C ASP A 119 4.64 -22.59 -9.84
N GLY A 120 3.66 -21.69 -9.84
CA GLY A 120 2.32 -21.88 -9.29
C GLY A 120 2.23 -21.68 -7.79
N MET A 121 3.26 -21.12 -7.14
CA MET A 121 3.18 -20.68 -5.76
C MET A 121 2.21 -19.51 -5.66
N VAL A 122 1.19 -19.65 -4.82
CA VAL A 122 0.16 -18.62 -4.63
C VAL A 122 0.38 -17.92 -3.29
N VAL A 123 0.49 -16.61 -3.33
CA VAL A 123 0.58 -15.72 -2.17
C VAL A 123 -0.71 -14.91 -2.08
N PRO A 124 -1.51 -15.06 -1.01
CA PRO A 124 -2.69 -14.23 -0.81
C PRO A 124 -2.28 -12.81 -0.42
N ALA A 125 -3.07 -11.83 -0.87
CA ALA A 125 -2.95 -10.47 -0.41
C ALA A 125 -3.49 -10.30 1.00
N ASP A 126 -2.81 -9.49 1.80
CA ASP A 126 -3.43 -8.82 2.93
C ASP A 126 -4.31 -7.69 2.40
N ILE A 127 -5.59 -7.69 2.78
CA ILE A 127 -6.57 -6.69 2.34
C ILE A 127 -7.15 -6.03 3.59
N VAL A 128 -6.94 -4.72 3.69
CA VAL A 128 -7.49 -3.89 4.77
C VAL A 128 -8.20 -2.70 4.12
N ALA A 129 -9.50 -2.56 4.42
CA ALA A 129 -10.39 -1.63 3.75
C ALA A 129 -10.32 -1.79 2.21
N HIS A 130 -9.98 -0.73 1.47
CA HIS A 130 -9.82 -0.73 0.02
C HIS A 130 -8.36 -0.80 -0.43
N THR A 131 -7.44 -1.17 0.48
CA THR A 131 -6.00 -1.28 0.19
C THR A 131 -5.55 -2.73 0.28
N PHE A 132 -4.47 -3.07 -0.42
CA PHE A 132 -3.89 -4.40 -0.39
C PHE A 132 -2.36 -4.38 -0.34
N ALA A 133 -1.79 -5.46 0.21
CA ALA A 133 -0.37 -5.73 0.23
C ALA A 133 -0.11 -7.20 -0.13
N VAL A 134 0.93 -7.46 -0.92
CA VAL A 134 1.38 -8.82 -1.25
C VAL A 134 2.87 -8.91 -1.05
N ASP A 135 3.30 -9.85 -0.20
CA ASP A 135 4.70 -10.16 0.03
C ASP A 135 5.19 -11.19 -1.01
N VAL A 136 5.53 -10.69 -2.18
CA VAL A 136 6.11 -11.45 -3.30
C VAL A 136 7.49 -10.89 -3.61
N ASP A 137 8.42 -11.76 -3.99
CA ASP A 137 9.78 -11.34 -4.34
C ASP A 137 9.78 -10.58 -5.68
N LEU A 138 9.82 -9.26 -5.61
CA LEU A 138 10.06 -8.37 -6.74
C LEU A 138 11.51 -7.86 -6.78
N GLY A 139 12.42 -8.51 -6.04
CA GLY A 139 13.78 -8.06 -5.85
C GLY A 139 13.91 -7.00 -4.75
N PRO A 140 15.14 -6.48 -4.55
CA PRO A 140 15.44 -5.62 -3.42
C PRO A 140 14.70 -4.29 -3.48
N ALA A 141 14.35 -3.78 -2.30
CA ALA A 141 13.82 -2.43 -2.16
C ALA A 141 14.84 -1.39 -2.68
N PRO A 142 14.44 -0.44 -3.54
CA PRO A 142 15.32 0.65 -3.98
C PRO A 142 15.86 1.45 -2.79
N GLN A 143 17.15 1.73 -2.79
CA GLN A 143 17.82 2.47 -1.72
C GLN A 143 17.83 3.98 -1.98
N ASN A 144 17.80 4.38 -3.24
CA ASN A 144 17.86 5.77 -3.66
C ASN A 144 16.92 6.03 -4.84
N MET A 145 16.75 7.31 -5.17
CA MET A 145 15.83 7.76 -6.22
C MET A 145 16.27 7.30 -7.62
N ASP A 146 17.57 7.13 -7.85
CA ASP A 146 18.08 6.65 -9.14
C ASP A 146 17.66 5.18 -9.38
N GLU A 147 17.67 4.33 -8.35
CA GLU A 147 17.22 2.93 -8.41
C GLU A 147 15.69 2.79 -8.58
N VAL A 148 14.92 3.78 -8.14
CA VAL A 148 13.47 3.81 -8.37
C VAL A 148 13.18 4.00 -9.85
N PHE A 149 13.94 4.84 -10.55
CA PHE A 149 13.74 5.16 -11.97
C PHE A 149 14.61 4.33 -12.92
N ALA A 150 15.53 3.52 -12.39
CA ALA A 150 16.36 2.63 -13.19
C ALA A 150 15.49 1.60 -13.92
N PRO A 151 15.77 1.33 -15.22
CA PRO A 151 15.11 0.25 -15.95
C PRO A 151 15.28 -1.08 -15.20
N TRP A 152 14.18 -1.80 -15.04
CA TRP A 152 14.13 -3.10 -14.40
C TRP A 152 13.05 -3.95 -15.04
N GLU A 153 13.32 -5.25 -15.19
CA GLU A 153 12.37 -6.23 -15.69
C GLU A 153 11.76 -6.98 -14.50
N PRO A 154 10.48 -6.75 -14.17
CA PRO A 154 9.83 -7.50 -13.10
C PRO A 154 9.69 -8.98 -13.45
N PRO A 155 9.69 -9.87 -12.45
CA PRO A 155 9.31 -11.26 -12.68
C PRO A 155 7.88 -11.33 -13.22
N GLU A 156 7.62 -12.33 -14.05
CA GLU A 156 6.28 -12.59 -14.57
C GLU A 156 5.41 -13.15 -13.43
N LEU A 157 4.49 -12.34 -12.95
CA LEU A 157 3.55 -12.70 -11.89
C LEU A 157 2.12 -12.54 -12.40
N THR A 158 1.29 -13.55 -12.14
CA THR A 158 -0.14 -13.54 -12.46
C THR A 158 -0.93 -13.17 -11.23
N VAL A 159 -1.81 -12.19 -11.31
CA VAL A 159 -2.75 -11.86 -10.25
C VAL A 159 -4.13 -12.42 -10.59
N ARG A 160 -4.83 -12.90 -9.56
CA ARG A 160 -6.23 -13.31 -9.61
C ARG A 160 -7.02 -12.45 -8.64
N VAL A 161 -8.09 -11.85 -9.13
CA VAL A 161 -8.96 -10.95 -8.37
C VAL A 161 -10.35 -11.54 -8.32
N TYR A 162 -10.87 -11.68 -7.12
CA TYR A 162 -12.17 -12.27 -6.84
C TYR A 162 -13.11 -11.27 -6.20
N GLY A 163 -14.39 -11.38 -6.54
CA GLY A 163 -15.47 -10.62 -5.92
C GLY A 163 -16.36 -11.45 -5.02
N GLU A 164 -17.57 -10.96 -4.80
CA GLU A 164 -18.58 -11.65 -4.01
C GLU A 164 -18.81 -13.10 -4.48
N GLY A 165 -18.91 -14.01 -3.51
CA GLY A 165 -19.09 -15.44 -3.76
C GLY A 165 -17.89 -16.13 -4.44
N ASP A 166 -16.67 -15.60 -4.27
CA ASP A 166 -15.45 -16.12 -4.90
C ASP A 166 -15.49 -16.12 -6.44
N THR A 167 -16.28 -15.23 -7.03
CA THR A 167 -16.36 -15.09 -8.48
C THR A 167 -15.07 -14.46 -9.01
N LEU A 168 -14.34 -15.15 -9.89
CA LEU A 168 -13.17 -14.61 -10.57
C LEU A 168 -13.58 -13.42 -11.46
N ARG A 169 -13.06 -12.23 -11.17
CA ARG A 169 -13.32 -11.00 -11.92
C ARG A 169 -12.20 -10.68 -12.90
N TYR A 170 -10.96 -11.01 -12.53
CA TYR A 170 -9.77 -10.76 -13.35
C TYR A 170 -8.70 -11.82 -13.10
N GLU A 171 -8.03 -12.24 -14.18
CA GLU A 171 -6.78 -13.01 -14.14
C GLU A 171 -5.85 -12.47 -15.24
N GLY A 172 -4.62 -12.11 -14.86
CA GLY A 172 -3.68 -11.50 -15.79
C GLY A 172 -2.41 -11.00 -15.11
N PRO A 173 -1.58 -10.18 -15.80
CA PRO A 173 -0.33 -9.69 -15.23
C PRO A 173 -0.55 -8.76 -14.04
N LEU A 174 0.27 -8.93 -13.01
CA LEU A 174 0.28 -8.06 -11.82
C LEU A 174 0.73 -6.64 -12.17
N LEU A 175 1.85 -6.53 -12.89
CA LEU A 175 2.45 -5.26 -13.30
C LEU A 175 2.25 -5.07 -14.82
N ILE A 176 1.93 -3.85 -15.21
CA ILE A 176 1.87 -3.45 -16.63
C ILE A 176 3.19 -2.76 -16.96
N SER A 177 3.83 -3.18 -18.06
CA SER A 177 5.03 -2.60 -18.63
C SER A 177 4.77 -1.27 -19.33
#